data_AF-A0AAV5FR71-F1
#
_entry.id   AF-A0AAV5FR71-F1
#
_cell.length_a   1.000
_cell.length_b   1.000
_cell.length_c   1.000
_cell.angle_alpha   90.00
_cell.angle_beta   90.00
_cell.angle_gamma   90.00
#
_symmetry.space_group_name_H-M   'P 1'
#
loop_
_entity.id
_entity.type
_entity.pdbx_description
1 polymer ?
#
loop_
_entity_poly.entity_id
_entity_poly.type
_entity_poly.pdbx_seq_one_letter_code
_entity_poly.pdbx_strand_id
1 'polypeptide(L)'
;MSAVLAHDYAQCMEEQMRLIYDPSIDDYRNLPGVEIRVPEFGSARGFHDKNPLTPYPRWRTLFGAPYDWRHASPLPGQASRAYTHFFKKLKALVEAASNKQGKKDILFGHSYGGMAVLEFVRNTPMAWRKKYIKHLFFGGAYAVARVRAATTRPHLSVGKDDDATAEFQHDNFEESPKLVYGDGDEVVNLISMLAFEEEMCRQPEQRKQFKSIKVHKTRHTELVTAEWAVNRVLPEIIAANRIF
;
A
#
# COMPACT_ATOMS: atom_id res chain seq x y z
N MET A 1 -9.77 -22.52 7.75
CA MET A 1 -8.30 -22.63 7.91
C MET A 1 -7.82 -23.97 8.49
N SER A 2 -8.69 -24.82 9.05
CA SER A 2 -8.27 -26.07 9.73
C SER A 2 -7.88 -27.26 8.82
N ALA A 3 -8.11 -27.22 7.51
CA ALA A 3 -7.82 -28.35 6.61
C ALA A 3 -6.50 -28.23 5.82
N VAL A 4 -5.95 -27.01 5.70
CA VAL A 4 -4.70 -26.75 4.95
C VAL A 4 -3.46 -27.07 5.79
N LEU A 5 -3.55 -26.90 7.11
CA LEU A 5 -2.48 -27.20 8.08
C LEU A 5 -2.33 -28.71 8.37
N ALA A 6 -3.24 -29.55 7.86
CA ALA A 6 -3.24 -30.99 8.13
C ALA A 6 -2.40 -31.80 7.12
N HIS A 7 -1.78 -31.14 6.13
CA HIS A 7 -0.95 -31.78 5.10
C HIS A 7 0.31 -30.94 4.84
N ASP A 8 1.39 -31.62 4.43
CA ASP A 8 2.74 -31.07 4.17
C ASP A 8 2.83 -29.99 3.07
N TYR A 9 1.69 -29.56 2.52
CA TYR A 9 1.61 -28.53 1.48
C TYR A 9 2.10 -27.16 1.95
N ALA A 10 2.02 -26.86 3.25
CA ALA A 10 2.52 -25.60 3.79
C ALA A 10 4.04 -25.47 3.57
N GLN A 11 4.80 -26.53 3.86
CA GLN A 11 6.25 -26.54 3.66
C GLN A 11 6.62 -26.39 2.18
N CYS A 12 5.95 -27.12 1.29
CA CYS A 12 6.18 -26.97 -0.15
C CYS A 12 5.81 -25.57 -0.65
N MET A 13 4.72 -24.98 -0.16
CA MET A 13 4.31 -23.62 -0.53
C MET A 13 5.33 -22.59 -0.04
N GLU A 14 5.79 -22.69 1.20
CA GLU A 14 6.80 -21.82 1.77
C GLU A 14 8.12 -21.91 0.98
N GLU A 15 8.55 -23.12 0.65
CA GLU A 15 9.75 -23.33 -0.17
C GLU A 15 9.63 -22.68 -1.54
N GLN A 16 8.49 -22.83 -2.23
CA GLN A 16 8.29 -22.25 -3.55
C GLN A 16 8.10 -20.72 -3.52
N MET A 17 7.51 -20.20 -2.44
CA MET A 17 7.24 -18.77 -2.28
C MET A 17 8.42 -17.97 -1.75
N ARG A 18 9.48 -18.61 -1.24
CA ARG A 18 10.65 -17.89 -0.72
C ARG A 18 11.38 -17.10 -1.80
N LEU A 19 11.93 -15.97 -1.39
CA LEU A 19 12.87 -15.19 -2.18
C LEU A 19 14.30 -15.53 -1.77
N ILE A 20 15.19 -15.60 -2.75
CA ILE A 20 16.63 -15.78 -2.56
C ILE A 20 17.30 -14.45 -2.85
N TYR A 21 18.01 -13.90 -1.88
CA TYR A 21 18.85 -12.73 -2.09
C TYR A 21 20.07 -13.10 -2.94
N ASP A 22 20.34 -12.31 -3.98
CA ASP A 22 21.52 -12.43 -4.82
C ASP A 22 22.47 -11.26 -4.57
N PRO A 23 23.59 -11.47 -3.84
CA PRO A 23 24.51 -10.40 -3.48
C PRO A 23 25.26 -9.80 -4.68
N SER A 24 25.29 -10.48 -5.83
CA SER A 24 25.98 -9.96 -7.02
C SER A 24 25.22 -8.83 -7.71
N ILE A 25 23.91 -8.78 -7.53
CA ILE A 25 23.01 -7.77 -8.11
C ILE A 25 22.29 -6.94 -7.05
N ASP A 26 22.51 -7.25 -5.76
CA ASP A 26 21.86 -6.62 -4.60
C ASP A 26 20.32 -6.59 -4.72
N ASP A 27 19.73 -7.72 -5.17
CA ASP A 27 18.29 -7.88 -5.40
C ASP A 27 17.85 -9.31 -5.07
N TYR A 28 16.53 -9.52 -4.99
CA TYR A 28 15.90 -10.80 -4.71
C TYR A 28 15.42 -11.48 -6.00
N ARG A 29 15.52 -12.82 -6.01
CA ARG A 29 15.01 -13.68 -7.09
C ARG A 29 14.16 -14.81 -6.54
N ASN A 30 13.30 -15.38 -7.38
CA ASN A 30 12.60 -16.61 -7.04
C ASN A 30 13.60 -17.77 -6.88
N LEU A 31 13.16 -18.83 -6.20
CA LEU A 31 13.84 -20.13 -6.20
C LEU A 31 14.11 -20.59 -7.65
N PRO A 32 15.30 -21.14 -7.99
CA PRO A 32 15.58 -21.65 -9.33
C PRO A 32 14.53 -22.67 -9.78
N GLY A 33 14.01 -22.49 -10.99
CA GLY A 33 12.92 -23.30 -11.53
C GLY A 33 11.51 -22.83 -11.15
N VAL A 34 11.36 -21.84 -10.28
CA VAL A 34 10.05 -21.27 -9.90
C VAL A 34 9.82 -19.93 -10.60
N GLU A 35 8.69 -19.83 -11.30
CA GLU A 35 8.19 -18.57 -11.86
C GLU A 35 6.92 -18.13 -11.11
N ILE A 36 6.96 -16.93 -10.53
CA ILE A 36 5.79 -16.30 -9.90
C ILE A 36 5.24 -15.22 -10.82
N ARG A 37 3.92 -15.23 -11.00
CA ARG A 37 3.19 -14.27 -11.83
C ARG A 37 2.11 -13.59 -11.00
N VAL A 38 1.87 -12.32 -11.29
CA VAL A 38 0.82 -11.52 -10.66
C VAL A 38 -0.32 -11.32 -11.67
N PRO A 39 -1.42 -12.07 -11.56
CA PRO A 39 -2.54 -11.99 -12.49
C PRO A 39 -3.37 -10.71 -12.29
N GLU A 40 -4.36 -10.48 -13.16
CA GLU A 40 -5.38 -9.42 -13.03
C GLU A 40 -4.84 -7.98 -12.98
N PHE A 41 -3.63 -7.72 -13.51
CA PHE A 41 -3.13 -6.35 -13.61
C PHE A 41 -4.00 -5.48 -14.52
N GLY A 42 -4.40 -4.31 -14.04
CA GLY A 42 -5.36 -3.43 -14.71
C GLY A 42 -6.82 -3.78 -14.40
N SER A 43 -7.09 -4.81 -13.61
CA SER A 43 -8.44 -5.28 -13.25
C SER A 43 -8.62 -5.19 -11.74
N ALA A 44 -9.76 -4.66 -11.29
CA ALA A 44 -10.09 -4.65 -9.87
C ALA A 44 -10.30 -6.07 -9.29
N ARG A 45 -10.47 -7.09 -10.16
CA ARG A 45 -10.68 -8.49 -9.75
C ARG A 45 -9.48 -9.09 -9.01
N GLY A 46 -8.27 -8.56 -9.23
CA GLY A 46 -7.06 -9.00 -8.54
C GLY A 46 -7.04 -8.72 -7.03
N PHE A 47 -8.03 -7.98 -6.51
CA PHE A 47 -8.16 -7.65 -5.08
C PHE A 47 -9.45 -8.21 -4.45
N HIS A 48 -10.21 -9.04 -5.17
CA HIS A 48 -11.46 -9.59 -4.65
C HIS A 48 -11.21 -10.90 -3.91
N ASP A 49 -11.46 -10.91 -2.60
CA ASP A 49 -11.98 -12.10 -1.93
C ASP A 49 -13.47 -12.27 -2.30
N LYS A 50 -14.01 -13.47 -2.11
CA LYS A 50 -15.35 -13.93 -2.54
C LYS A 50 -16.56 -13.07 -2.11
N ASN A 51 -16.36 -11.94 -1.47
CA ASN A 51 -17.41 -10.99 -1.14
C ASN A 51 -17.32 -9.79 -2.10
N PRO A 52 -18.29 -9.63 -3.03
CA PRO A 52 -18.25 -8.53 -3.94
C PRO A 52 -18.47 -7.26 -3.12
N LEU A 53 -17.49 -6.36 -3.13
CA LEU A 53 -17.87 -4.97 -3.40
C LEU A 53 -18.63 -5.06 -4.72
N THR A 54 -19.94 -5.29 -4.63
CA THR A 54 -20.85 -5.26 -5.77
C THR A 54 -20.42 -4.04 -6.55
N PRO A 55 -20.16 -4.16 -7.86
CA PRO A 55 -19.65 -3.05 -8.63
C PRO A 55 -20.70 -1.96 -8.53
N TYR A 56 -20.54 -1.03 -7.58
CA TYR A 56 -21.27 0.21 -7.59
C TYR A 56 -21.09 0.70 -9.03
N PRO A 57 -22.16 1.09 -9.72
CA PRO A 57 -22.11 1.52 -11.11
C PRO A 57 -21.03 2.58 -11.40
N ARG A 58 -20.53 3.25 -10.34
CA ARG A 58 -19.45 4.25 -10.33
C ARG A 58 -18.02 3.68 -10.32
N TRP A 59 -17.79 2.38 -10.10
CA TRP A 59 -16.45 1.75 -10.14
C TRP A 59 -16.02 1.27 -11.53
N ARG A 60 -16.74 1.65 -12.60
CA ARG A 60 -16.36 1.33 -13.99
C ARG A 60 -15.00 1.90 -14.42
N THR A 61 -14.46 2.85 -13.66
CA THR A 61 -13.14 3.46 -13.87
C THR A 61 -12.15 3.08 -12.77
N LEU A 62 -12.43 2.01 -12.02
CA LEU A 62 -11.51 1.46 -11.03
C LEU A 62 -10.63 0.40 -11.70
N PHE A 63 -9.32 0.56 -11.54
CA PHE A 63 -8.32 -0.38 -12.04
C PHE A 63 -7.51 -0.91 -10.86
N GLY A 64 -7.19 -2.20 -10.90
CA GLY A 64 -6.30 -2.81 -9.93
C GLY A 64 -4.85 -2.80 -10.44
N ALA A 65 -3.90 -2.54 -9.55
CA ALA A 65 -2.47 -2.69 -9.82
C ALA A 65 -1.84 -3.68 -8.82
N PRO A 66 -2.22 -4.97 -8.86
CA PRO A 66 -1.59 -5.99 -8.02
C PRO A 66 -0.10 -6.10 -8.36
N TYR A 67 0.70 -6.38 -7.35
CA TYR A 67 2.14 -6.57 -7.48
C TYR A 67 2.61 -7.70 -6.58
N ASP A 68 3.85 -8.12 -6.76
CA ASP A 68 4.46 -9.15 -5.94
C ASP A 68 4.86 -8.54 -4.59
N TRP A 69 4.00 -8.69 -3.60
CA TRP A 69 4.14 -8.11 -2.27
C TRP A 69 5.28 -8.72 -1.45
N ARG A 70 5.90 -9.81 -1.92
CA ARG A 70 7.08 -10.41 -1.29
C ARG A 70 8.32 -9.53 -1.43
N HIS A 71 8.36 -8.70 -2.48
CA HIS A 71 9.44 -7.75 -2.67
C HIS A 71 9.16 -6.47 -1.88
N ALA A 72 10.18 -5.94 -1.22
CA ALA A 72 10.14 -4.60 -0.66
C ALA A 72 10.52 -3.54 -1.70
N SER A 73 10.03 -2.31 -1.51
CA SER A 73 10.49 -1.18 -2.32
C SER A 73 12.00 -1.01 -2.16
N PRO A 74 12.77 -0.82 -3.25
CA PRO A 74 14.22 -0.69 -3.14
C PRO A 74 14.58 0.56 -2.32
N LEU A 75 15.68 0.45 -1.56
CA LEU A 75 16.30 1.60 -0.92
C LEU A 75 16.86 2.57 -1.98
N PRO A 76 17.04 3.86 -1.65
CA PRO A 76 17.69 4.79 -2.57
C PRO A 76 19.06 4.26 -3.04
N GLY A 77 19.20 4.08 -4.36
CA GLY A 77 20.42 3.55 -4.98
C GLY A 77 20.45 2.04 -5.19
N GLN A 78 19.51 1.28 -4.62
CA GLN A 78 19.37 -0.16 -4.84
C GLN A 78 18.52 -0.45 -6.08
N ALA A 79 18.91 -1.47 -6.86
CA ALA A 79 18.10 -1.96 -7.97
C ALA A 79 17.01 -2.90 -7.46
N SER A 80 15.83 -2.86 -8.08
CA SER A 80 14.83 -3.91 -7.90
C SER A 80 14.12 -4.19 -9.21
N ARG A 81 14.30 -5.41 -9.72
CA ARG A 81 13.66 -5.83 -10.98
C ARG A 81 12.14 -5.89 -10.83
N ALA A 82 11.64 -6.39 -9.69
CA ALA A 82 10.22 -6.48 -9.39
C ALA A 82 9.55 -5.09 -9.38
N TYR A 83 10.11 -4.13 -8.64
CA TYR A 83 9.58 -2.78 -8.57
C TYR A 83 9.76 -1.99 -9.86
N THR A 84 10.89 -2.15 -10.56
CA THR A 84 11.10 -1.53 -11.89
C THR A 84 10.02 -1.97 -12.87
N HIS A 85 9.73 -3.28 -12.91
CA HIS A 85 8.68 -3.83 -13.76
C HIS A 85 7.28 -3.36 -13.33
N PHE A 86 6.99 -3.39 -12.02
CA PHE A 86 5.73 -2.91 -11.47
C PHE A 86 5.48 -1.43 -11.78
N PHE A 87 6.45 -0.55 -11.51
CA PHE A 87 6.35 0.89 -11.78
C PHE A 87 6.18 1.18 -13.27
N LYS A 88 6.86 0.44 -14.15
CA LYS A 88 6.65 0.55 -15.60
C LYS A 88 5.20 0.23 -15.97
N LYS A 89 4.65 -0.87 -15.45
CA LYS A 89 3.25 -1.27 -15.71
C LYS A 89 2.25 -0.28 -15.11
N LEU A 90 2.49 0.18 -13.88
CA LEU A 90 1.63 1.15 -13.20
C LEU A 90 1.61 2.49 -13.94
N LYS A 91 2.77 2.98 -14.39
CA LYS A 91 2.87 4.19 -15.21
C LYS A 91 2.05 4.06 -16.49
N ALA A 92 2.19 2.95 -17.21
CA ALA A 92 1.43 2.70 -18.43
C ALA A 92 -0.09 2.61 -18.18
N LEU A 93 -0.50 1.99 -17.07
CA LEU A 93 -1.91 1.91 -16.67
C LEU A 93 -2.49 3.31 -16.40
N VAL A 94 -1.76 4.14 -15.65
CA VAL A 94 -2.16 5.53 -15.38
C VAL A 94 -2.27 6.33 -16.67
N GLU A 95 -1.27 6.24 -17.56
CA GLU A 95 -1.33 6.94 -18.85
C GLU A 95 -2.53 6.50 -19.68
N ALA A 96 -2.80 5.20 -19.77
CA ALA A 96 -3.93 4.66 -20.50
C ALA A 96 -5.28 5.07 -19.89
N ALA A 97 -5.45 4.96 -18.58
CA ALA A 97 -6.67 5.32 -17.87
C ALA A 97 -6.94 6.83 -17.96
N SER A 98 -5.92 7.64 -17.68
CA SER A 98 -6.00 9.10 -17.73
C SER A 98 -6.32 9.61 -19.14
N ASN A 99 -5.63 9.11 -20.16
CA ASN A 99 -5.89 9.50 -21.56
C ASN A 99 -7.29 9.09 -22.01
N LYS A 100 -7.76 7.88 -21.62
CA LYS A 100 -9.10 7.41 -21.96
C LYS A 100 -10.22 8.25 -21.33
N GLN A 101 -10.01 8.72 -20.10
CA GLN A 101 -11.01 9.51 -19.37
C GLN A 101 -10.87 11.03 -19.57
N GLY A 102 -9.75 11.48 -20.16
CA GLY A 102 -9.42 12.91 -20.26
C GLY A 102 -9.23 13.59 -18.90
N LYS A 103 -8.88 12.82 -17.85
CA LYS A 103 -8.77 13.30 -16.47
C LYS A 103 -7.54 12.72 -15.79
N LYS A 104 -7.01 13.43 -14.80
CA LYS A 104 -5.94 12.93 -13.93
C LYS A 104 -6.48 11.83 -13.01
N ASP A 105 -5.65 10.83 -12.75
CA ASP A 105 -5.99 9.69 -11.91
C ASP A 105 -5.78 9.98 -10.42
N ILE A 106 -6.49 9.23 -9.59
CA ILE A 106 -6.28 9.17 -8.14
C ILE A 106 -5.65 7.81 -7.84
N LEU A 107 -4.53 7.80 -7.12
CA LEU A 107 -3.90 6.57 -6.65
C LEU A 107 -4.33 6.32 -5.21
N PHE A 108 -4.76 5.10 -4.93
CA PHE A 108 -5.14 4.63 -3.59
C PHE A 108 -4.26 3.43 -3.22
N GLY A 109 -3.55 3.53 -2.11
CA GLY A 109 -2.76 2.43 -1.55
C GLY A 109 -3.24 2.11 -0.14
N HIS A 110 -3.59 0.84 0.11
CA HIS A 110 -3.93 0.32 1.43
C HIS A 110 -2.71 -0.35 2.05
N SER A 111 -2.51 -0.17 3.36
CA SER A 111 -1.41 -0.74 4.12
C SER A 111 -0.05 -0.48 3.43
N TYR A 112 0.77 -1.50 3.25
CA TYR A 112 2.03 -1.44 2.52
C TYR A 112 1.89 -0.91 1.08
N GLY A 113 0.73 -1.11 0.44
CA GLY A 113 0.43 -0.53 -0.86
C GLY A 113 0.49 1.01 -0.87
N GLY A 114 0.27 1.66 0.28
CA GLY A 114 0.48 3.09 0.44
C GLY A 114 1.94 3.49 0.22
N MET A 115 2.87 2.72 0.79
CA MET A 115 4.31 2.93 0.59
C MET A 115 4.72 2.66 -0.86
N ALA A 116 4.21 1.60 -1.48
CA ALA A 116 4.47 1.30 -2.88
C ALA A 116 4.02 2.46 -3.81
N VAL A 117 2.85 3.06 -3.56
CA VAL A 117 2.36 4.24 -4.30
C VAL A 117 3.22 5.47 -4.03
N LEU A 118 3.63 5.70 -2.78
CA LEU A 118 4.50 6.82 -2.44
C LEU A 118 5.84 6.72 -3.18
N GLU A 119 6.44 5.54 -3.21
CA GLU A 119 7.72 5.28 -3.88
C GLU A 119 7.59 5.37 -5.41
N PHE A 120 6.48 4.92 -5.98
CA PHE A 120 6.18 5.14 -7.40
C PHE A 120 6.17 6.65 -7.75
N VAL A 121 5.53 7.46 -6.91
CA VAL A 121 5.44 8.91 -7.11
C VAL A 121 6.81 9.58 -6.93
N ARG A 122 7.62 9.14 -5.97
CA ARG A 122 9.00 9.63 -5.79
C ARG A 122 9.89 9.35 -6.99
N ASN A 123 9.71 8.19 -7.61
CA ASN A 123 10.46 7.74 -8.79
C ASN A 123 9.86 8.22 -10.13
N THR A 124 8.85 9.11 -10.11
CA THR A 124 8.27 9.69 -11.34
C THR A 124 8.56 11.18 -11.49
N PRO A 125 8.92 11.66 -12.70
CA PRO A 125 9.20 13.07 -12.94
C PRO A 125 8.04 13.99 -12.54
N MET A 126 8.34 15.15 -11.95
CA MET A 126 7.32 16.10 -11.52
C MET A 126 6.38 16.53 -12.65
N ALA A 127 6.89 16.72 -13.87
CA ALA A 127 6.08 17.08 -15.04
C ALA A 127 5.05 15.98 -15.37
N TRP A 128 5.47 14.71 -15.27
CA TRP A 128 4.59 13.56 -15.47
C TRP A 128 3.51 13.51 -14.38
N ARG A 129 3.90 13.66 -13.10
CA ARG A 129 2.94 13.68 -11.99
C ARG A 129 1.92 14.80 -12.11
N LYS A 130 2.36 16.01 -12.45
CA LYS A 130 1.47 17.16 -12.70
C LYS A 130 0.49 16.90 -13.84
N LYS A 131 0.89 16.13 -14.86
CA LYS A 131 0.05 15.78 -16.00
C LYS A 131 -0.97 14.70 -15.67
N TYR A 132 -0.58 13.65 -14.95
CA TYR A 132 -1.38 12.43 -14.83
C TYR A 132 -2.00 12.17 -13.45
N ILE A 133 -1.43 12.68 -12.35
CA ILE A 133 -1.90 12.34 -11.01
C ILE A 133 -2.55 13.53 -10.32
N LYS A 134 -3.76 13.32 -9.81
CA LYS A 134 -4.54 14.31 -9.08
C LYS A 134 -4.25 14.25 -7.58
N HIS A 135 -4.47 13.07 -6.99
CA HIS A 135 -4.35 12.84 -5.56
C HIS A 135 -3.78 11.47 -5.26
N LEU A 136 -3.12 11.38 -4.09
CA LEU A 136 -2.74 10.15 -3.44
C LEU A 136 -3.65 9.98 -2.23
N PHE A 137 -4.15 8.77 -2.04
CA PHE A 137 -4.88 8.34 -0.86
C PHE A 137 -4.10 7.19 -0.23
N PHE A 138 -3.72 7.34 1.03
CA PHE A 138 -3.08 6.30 1.82
C PHE A 138 -4.08 5.79 2.85
N GLY A 139 -4.36 4.50 2.83
CA GLY A 139 -5.20 3.81 3.81
C GLY A 139 -4.34 2.95 4.73
N GLY A 140 -3.85 3.52 5.83
CA GLY A 140 -3.39 2.81 7.04
C GLY A 140 -4.34 3.23 8.16
N ALA A 141 -4.75 2.33 9.05
CA ALA A 141 -6.08 2.50 9.63
C ALA A 141 -6.16 3.32 10.92
N TYR A 142 -7.28 4.01 11.01
CA TYR A 142 -7.58 5.30 11.64
C TYR A 142 -7.54 6.50 10.72
N ALA A 143 -6.73 6.54 9.65
CA ALA A 143 -6.64 7.76 8.85
C ALA A 143 -6.51 7.45 7.36
N VAL A 144 -7.45 7.98 6.58
CA VAL A 144 -7.20 8.13 5.15
C VAL A 144 -6.52 9.48 4.95
N ALA A 145 -5.27 9.43 4.52
CA ALA A 145 -4.49 10.62 4.20
C ALA A 145 -4.59 10.94 2.71
N ARG A 146 -5.03 12.14 2.37
CA ARG A 146 -5.04 12.67 1.01
C ARG A 146 -3.89 13.66 0.85
N VAL A 147 -3.12 13.49 -0.23
CA VAL A 147 -2.05 14.42 -0.64
C VAL A 147 -2.20 14.77 -2.12
N ARG A 148 -1.88 16.00 -2.53
CA ARG A 148 -1.73 16.34 -3.96
C ARG A 148 -0.41 15.79 -4.50
N ALA A 149 -0.46 14.99 -5.56
CA ALA A 149 0.72 14.26 -6.05
C ALA A 149 1.84 15.15 -6.65
N ALA A 150 1.51 16.37 -7.07
CA ALA A 150 2.47 17.31 -7.63
C ALA A 150 3.48 17.86 -6.60
N THR A 151 3.26 17.64 -5.30
CA THR A 151 4.01 18.29 -4.21
C THR A 151 4.62 17.32 -3.21
N THR A 152 4.43 16.01 -3.38
CA THR A 152 5.15 14.99 -2.61
C THR A 152 6.65 15.12 -2.84
N ARG A 153 7.37 15.49 -1.78
CA ARG A 153 8.83 15.61 -1.74
C ARG A 153 9.47 14.27 -1.34
N PRO A 154 10.74 14.02 -1.72
CA PRO A 154 11.43 12.76 -1.47
C PRO A 154 11.82 12.50 0.00
N HIS A 155 11.68 13.46 0.91
CA HIS A 155 12.05 13.27 2.31
C HIS A 155 10.82 12.97 3.16
N LEU A 156 10.65 11.69 3.52
CA LEU A 156 9.82 11.23 4.63
C LEU A 156 10.72 10.33 5.46
N SER A 157 11.16 10.84 6.60
CA SER A 157 11.82 10.07 7.64
C SER A 157 10.74 9.66 8.62
N VAL A 158 10.49 8.35 8.73
CA VAL A 158 9.58 7.79 9.75
C VAL A 158 10.38 7.70 11.05
N GLY A 159 9.99 8.50 12.05
CA GLY A 159 10.56 8.46 13.40
C GLY A 159 10.04 7.24 14.18
N LYS A 160 10.89 6.71 15.07
CA LYS A 160 10.56 5.67 16.06
C LYS A 160 9.86 6.30 17.27
N ASP A 161 8.89 5.59 17.84
CA ASP A 161 8.83 5.14 19.25
C ASP A 161 7.41 4.56 19.57
N ASP A 162 7.38 3.25 19.90
CA ASP A 162 6.52 2.39 20.78
C ASP A 162 5.00 2.66 20.94
N ASP A 163 4.00 1.76 20.77
CA ASP A 163 3.88 0.27 20.87
C ASP A 163 2.67 -0.26 20.05
N ALA A 164 2.49 -1.54 19.65
CA ALA A 164 2.69 -2.83 20.33
C ALA A 164 4.11 -3.41 20.34
N THR A 165 4.53 -3.90 21.51
CA THR A 165 5.84 -4.55 21.70
C THR A 165 5.66 -6.02 22.07
N ALA A 166 6.43 -6.86 21.38
CA ALA A 166 6.59 -8.28 21.68
C ALA A 166 7.79 -8.45 22.61
N GLU A 167 7.52 -8.80 23.87
CA GLU A 167 8.57 -9.11 24.84
C GLU A 167 8.90 -10.60 24.79
N PHE A 168 10.08 -10.94 24.30
CA PHE A 168 10.61 -12.30 24.33
C PHE A 168 11.35 -12.54 25.65
N GLN A 169 11.11 -13.66 26.32
CA GLN A 169 11.87 -14.02 27.51
C GLN A 169 13.23 -14.61 27.08
N HIS A 170 14.32 -14.07 27.66
CA HIS A 170 15.67 -14.66 27.61
C HIS A 170 16.16 -15.09 26.21
N ASP A 171 16.21 -14.17 25.24
CA ASP A 171 16.72 -14.41 23.87
C ASP A 171 16.09 -15.62 23.14
N ASN A 172 14.97 -16.15 23.64
CA ASN A 172 14.29 -17.30 23.06
C ASN A 172 13.21 -16.84 22.08
N PHE A 173 13.56 -16.83 20.80
CA PHE A 173 12.67 -16.47 19.70
C PHE A 173 11.71 -17.61 19.28
N GLU A 174 11.86 -18.80 19.87
CA GLU A 174 10.98 -19.95 19.61
C GLU A 174 9.72 -19.94 20.50
N GLU A 175 9.77 -19.21 21.62
CA GLU A 175 8.62 -19.04 22.50
C GLU A 175 7.73 -17.88 22.07
N SER A 176 6.42 -18.04 22.24
CA SER A 176 5.47 -16.97 21.95
C SER A 176 5.74 -15.78 22.85
N PRO A 177 5.98 -14.58 22.29
CA PRO A 177 6.28 -13.41 23.10
C PRO A 177 5.05 -12.97 23.89
N LYS A 178 5.30 -12.29 25.02
CA LYS A 178 4.24 -11.57 25.71
C LYS A 178 3.89 -10.33 24.89
N LEU A 179 2.62 -10.21 24.51
CA LEU A 179 2.12 -9.10 23.72
C LEU A 179 1.66 -7.95 24.62
N VAL A 180 2.20 -6.75 24.39
CA VAL A 180 1.73 -5.50 24.98
C VAL A 180 0.94 -4.74 23.92
N TYR A 181 -0.33 -4.44 24.21
CA TYR A 181 -1.24 -3.79 23.26
C TYR A 181 -1.28 -2.28 23.47
N GLY A 182 -1.18 -1.53 22.37
CA GLY A 182 -1.39 -0.09 22.31
C GLY A 182 -2.54 0.28 21.36
N ASP A 183 -2.87 1.58 21.30
CA ASP A 183 -3.87 2.08 20.36
C ASP A 183 -3.40 1.89 18.91
N GLY A 184 -4.24 1.27 18.08
CA GLY A 184 -3.85 0.76 16.77
C GLY A 184 -5.03 0.15 16.02
N ASP A 185 -4.85 -0.18 14.75
CA ASP A 185 -5.89 -0.85 13.95
C ASP A 185 -5.82 -2.39 14.02
N GLU A 186 -5.30 -2.92 15.12
CA GLU A 186 -4.91 -4.33 15.35
C GLU A 186 -3.63 -4.76 14.61
N VAL A 187 -3.09 -3.98 13.66
CA VAL A 187 -1.85 -4.29 12.94
C VAL A 187 -0.84 -3.13 12.99
N VAL A 188 -1.28 -1.92 12.69
CA VAL A 188 -0.51 -0.69 12.66
C VAL A 188 -0.86 0.16 13.87
N ASN A 189 0.17 0.63 14.57
CA ASN A 189 -0.01 1.49 15.74
C ASN A 189 -0.43 2.92 15.33
N LEU A 190 -1.16 3.59 16.22
CA LEU A 190 -1.61 4.96 15.99
C LEU A 190 -0.43 5.95 15.89
N ILE A 191 0.67 5.70 16.60
CA ILE A 191 1.83 6.60 16.64
C ILE A 191 2.52 6.71 15.28
N SER A 192 2.77 5.59 14.59
CA SER A 192 3.33 5.59 13.23
C SER A 192 2.50 6.44 12.26
N MET A 193 1.19 6.48 12.49
CA MET A 193 0.29 7.25 11.66
C MET A 193 0.26 8.73 12.00
N LEU A 194 0.29 9.05 13.29
CA LEU A 194 0.41 10.44 13.75
C LEU A 194 1.76 11.05 13.32
N ALA A 195 2.83 10.26 13.30
CA ALA A 195 4.13 10.70 12.80
C ALA A 195 4.08 11.14 11.33
N PHE A 196 3.32 10.42 10.49
CA PHE A 196 3.11 10.83 9.09
C PHE A 196 2.31 12.13 8.98
N GLU A 197 1.24 12.27 9.76
CA GLU A 197 0.44 13.49 9.83
C GLU A 197 1.27 14.69 10.30
N GLU A 198 2.08 14.50 11.33
CA GLU A 198 2.99 15.50 11.87
C GLU A 198 3.98 15.99 10.82
N GLU A 199 4.67 15.08 10.11
CA GLU A 199 5.63 15.46 9.07
C GLU A 199 4.95 16.21 7.92
N MET A 200 3.76 15.77 7.49
CA MET A 200 2.99 16.48 6.46
C MET A 200 2.53 17.87 6.91
N CYS A 201 2.21 18.02 8.20
CA CYS A 201 1.80 19.29 8.79
C CYS A 201 2.97 20.25 9.07
N ARG A 202 4.18 19.71 9.27
CA ARG A 202 5.41 20.48 9.52
C ARG A 202 5.79 21.36 8.33
N GLN A 203 5.52 20.93 7.11
CA GLN A 203 5.85 21.66 5.89
C GLN A 203 4.65 22.50 5.40
N PRO A 204 4.71 23.85 5.38
CA PRO A 204 3.55 24.70 5.07
C PRO A 204 2.88 24.40 3.73
N GLU A 205 3.67 24.08 2.70
CA GLU A 205 3.16 23.74 1.37
C GLU A 205 2.49 22.37 1.31
N GLN A 206 2.96 21.40 2.11
CA GLN A 206 2.32 20.09 2.22
C GLN A 206 1.07 20.17 3.08
N ARG A 207 1.11 20.90 4.21
CA ARG A 207 -0.04 21.12 5.10
C ARG A 207 -1.26 21.67 4.38
N LYS A 208 -1.08 22.63 3.45
CA LYS A 208 -2.17 23.18 2.62
C LYS A 208 -2.86 22.13 1.72
N GLN A 209 -2.20 21.00 1.47
CA GLN A 209 -2.60 19.99 0.49
C GLN A 209 -2.86 18.62 1.13
N PHE A 210 -2.58 18.50 2.42
CA PHE A 210 -2.79 17.32 3.23
C PHE A 210 -4.17 17.37 3.90
N LYS A 211 -4.87 16.25 3.91
CA LYS A 211 -6.07 16.05 4.72
C LYS A 211 -6.04 14.63 5.28
N SER A 212 -6.15 14.49 6.60
CA SER A 212 -6.46 13.22 7.26
C SER A 212 -7.94 13.16 7.64
N ILE A 213 -8.50 11.95 7.70
CA ILE A 213 -9.84 11.70 8.23
C ILE A 213 -9.83 10.54 9.20
N LYS A 214 -10.32 10.75 10.43
CA LYS A 214 -10.37 9.69 11.42
C LYS A 214 -11.51 8.69 11.16
N VAL A 215 -11.19 7.39 11.09
CA VAL A 215 -12.18 6.29 10.96
C VAL A 215 -12.11 5.41 12.20
N HIS A 216 -12.98 5.70 13.17
CA HIS A 216 -12.96 5.09 14.50
C HIS A 216 -13.38 3.63 14.46
N LYS A 217 -12.76 2.80 15.32
CA LYS A 217 -13.12 1.38 15.54
C LYS A 217 -13.10 0.54 14.25
N THR A 218 -12.12 0.77 13.40
CA THR A 218 -11.91 0.00 12.16
C THR A 218 -10.73 -0.93 12.34
N ARG A 219 -10.88 -2.22 12.04
CA ARG A 219 -9.73 -3.12 11.92
C ARG A 219 -8.93 -2.84 10.66
N HIS A 220 -7.66 -3.21 10.64
CA HIS A 220 -6.75 -2.91 9.53
C HIS A 220 -7.30 -3.30 8.15
N THR A 221 -7.84 -4.51 8.03
CA THR A 221 -8.41 -5.05 6.79
C THR A 221 -9.83 -4.52 6.52
N GLU A 222 -10.57 -4.14 7.56
CA GLU A 222 -11.94 -3.62 7.46
C GLU A 222 -12.02 -2.27 6.77
N LEU A 223 -10.94 -1.47 6.78
CA LEU A 223 -10.93 -0.15 6.13
C LEU A 223 -11.36 -0.19 4.66
N VAL A 224 -11.05 -1.28 3.96
CA VAL A 224 -11.35 -1.47 2.54
C VAL A 224 -12.34 -2.60 2.26
N THR A 225 -12.73 -3.36 3.28
CA THR A 225 -13.63 -4.52 3.14
C THR A 225 -14.96 -4.35 3.86
N ALA A 226 -15.01 -3.61 4.97
CA ALA A 226 -16.24 -3.37 5.71
C ALA A 226 -17.06 -2.25 5.06
N GLU A 227 -18.33 -2.53 4.78
CA GLU A 227 -19.22 -1.61 4.07
C GLU A 227 -19.29 -0.23 4.74
N TRP A 228 -19.39 -0.19 6.07
CA TRP A 228 -19.47 1.07 6.82
C TRP A 228 -18.19 1.93 6.69
N ALA A 229 -17.02 1.29 6.68
CA ALA A 229 -15.74 1.98 6.53
C ALA A 229 -15.57 2.49 5.11
N VAL A 230 -15.91 1.67 4.11
CA VAL A 230 -15.95 2.08 2.70
C VAL A 230 -16.91 3.26 2.49
N ASN A 231 -18.10 3.22 3.08
CA ASN A 231 -19.08 4.30 3.01
C ASN A 231 -18.59 5.60 3.68
N ARG A 232 -17.66 5.50 4.64
CA ARG A 232 -17.02 6.67 5.27
C ARG A 232 -15.90 7.26 4.39
N VAL A 233 -15.14 6.42 3.69
CA VAL A 233 -13.96 6.83 2.89
C VAL A 233 -14.33 7.27 1.48
N LEU A 234 -15.26 6.57 0.83
CA LEU A 234 -15.62 6.78 -0.57
C LEU A 234 -16.07 8.23 -0.89
N PRO A 235 -16.86 8.92 -0.03
CA PRO A 235 -17.21 10.32 -0.26
C PRO A 235 -15.99 11.25 -0.38
N GLU A 236 -14.91 10.97 0.35
CA GLU A 236 -13.66 11.76 0.29
C GLU A 236 -12.97 11.62 -1.07
N ILE A 237 -12.92 10.40 -1.59
CA ILE A 237 -12.36 10.10 -2.92
C ILE A 237 -13.21 10.76 -4.01
N ILE A 238 -14.54 10.64 -3.92
CA ILE A 238 -15.47 11.24 -4.88
C ILE A 238 -15.34 12.77 -4.86
N ALA A 239 -15.31 13.39 -3.69
CA ALA A 239 -15.12 14.84 -3.55
C ALA A 239 -13.78 15.28 -4.16
N ALA A 240 -12.70 14.54 -3.89
CA ALA A 240 -11.39 14.79 -4.48
C ALA A 240 -11.38 14.68 -6.01
N ASN A 241 -12.18 13.77 -6.57
CA ASN A 241 -12.27 13.60 -8.01
C ASN A 241 -13.09 14.73 -8.69
N ARG A 242 -14.08 15.30 -7.99
CA ARG A 242 -14.94 16.39 -8.51
C ARG A 242 -14.28 17.77 -8.54
N ILE A 243 -13.42 18.08 -7.57
CA ILE A 243 -12.80 19.42 -7.47
C ILE A 243 -11.82 19.61 -8.63
N PHE A 244 -12.08 20.60 -9.48
CA PHE A 244 -11.39 20.86 -10.76
C PHE A 244 -9.85 20.91 -10.66
#